data_AF-A0A8S2RPM6-F1
#
_entry.id   AF-A0A8S2RPM6-F1
#
_cell.length_a   1.000
_cell.length_b   1.000
_cell.length_c   1.000
_cell.angle_alpha   90.00
_cell.angle_beta   90.00
_cell.angle_gamma   90.00
#
_symmetry.space_group_name_H-M   'P 1'
#
loop_
_entity.id
_entity.type
_entity.pdbx_description
1 polymer ?
#
loop_
_entity_poly.entity_id
_entity_poly.type
_entity_poly.pdbx_seq_one_letter_code
_entity_poly.pdbx_strand_id
1 'polypeptide(L)'
;MSSSAATEPKLAFTSLCIWPAYNVLPSFDPECLSVLAHFAFSRLNVPVKTLIGRLMFYKERLPLLLGDNDSIHLAAGYDTIVDHCKQSHIDIDEEYHANNADLLALTALVKSTFIPAVLDTFWLDDAYRSSIINIYAKALGGFPLAFFYGKQKTEKLKNQFHILYGEDNFEQTRKSIFDKGKKVLDHLTDVLGNKSFLFGAR
;
A
#
# COMPACT_ATOMS: atom_id res chain seq x y z
N MET A 1 30.60 -36.61 -1.25
CA MET A 1 30.18 -35.48 -2.11
C MET A 1 28.86 -35.85 -2.75
N SER A 2 27.74 -35.49 -2.12
CA SER A 2 26.43 -35.49 -2.77
C SER A 2 25.65 -34.31 -2.20
N SER A 3 25.70 -33.21 -2.94
CA SER A 3 24.99 -31.96 -2.63
C SER A 3 23.50 -32.20 -2.81
N SER A 4 22.75 -32.14 -1.71
CA SER A 4 21.30 -32.00 -1.72
C SER A 4 20.95 -30.69 -2.43
N ALA A 5 20.35 -30.79 -3.61
CA ALA A 5 19.73 -29.66 -4.27
C ALA A 5 18.45 -29.33 -3.48
N ALA A 6 18.49 -28.26 -2.70
CA ALA A 6 17.31 -27.67 -2.11
C ALA A 6 16.42 -27.20 -3.26
N THR A 7 15.30 -27.89 -3.47
CA THR A 7 14.24 -27.45 -4.38
C THR A 7 13.69 -26.14 -3.84
N GLU A 8 14.07 -25.02 -4.47
CA GLU A 8 13.44 -23.73 -4.20
C GLU A 8 11.92 -23.86 -4.40
N PRO A 9 11.10 -23.35 -3.47
CA PRO A 9 9.65 -23.42 -3.63
C PRO A 9 9.28 -22.69 -4.91
N LYS A 10 8.66 -23.40 -5.86
CA LYS A 10 8.17 -22.83 -7.11
C LYS A 10 7.12 -21.78 -6.74
N LEU A 11 7.49 -20.51 -6.83
CA LEU A 11 6.61 -19.38 -6.54
C LEU A 11 5.35 -19.50 -7.41
N ALA A 12 4.17 -19.47 -6.79
CA ALA A 12 2.87 -19.60 -7.47
C ALA A 12 2.49 -18.35 -8.31
N PHE A 13 3.40 -17.39 -8.44
CA PHE A 13 3.19 -16.14 -9.15
C PHE A 13 4.47 -15.73 -9.88
N THR A 14 4.31 -15.09 -11.04
CA THR A 14 5.41 -14.78 -11.94
C THR A 14 5.97 -13.38 -11.73
N SER A 15 5.15 -12.37 -11.41
CA SER A 15 5.65 -11.01 -11.23
C SER A 15 4.74 -10.08 -10.42
N LEU A 16 5.33 -9.03 -9.84
CA LEU A 16 4.62 -7.97 -9.12
C LEU A 16 4.62 -6.68 -9.95
N CYS A 17 3.44 -6.17 -10.28
CA CYS A 17 3.27 -4.89 -10.94
C CYS A 17 3.09 -3.75 -9.92
N ILE A 18 3.91 -2.70 -10.04
CA ILE A 18 3.87 -1.52 -9.14
C ILE A 18 3.89 -0.21 -9.91
N TRP A 19 3.58 0.87 -9.19
CA TRP A 19 3.88 2.24 -9.63
C TRP A 19 5.40 2.46 -9.70
N PRO A 20 5.90 3.26 -10.67
CA PRO A 20 7.32 3.43 -10.89
C PRO A 20 7.98 4.15 -9.70
N ALA A 21 9.30 3.99 -9.62
CA ALA A 21 10.13 4.66 -8.63
C ALA A 21 10.05 6.19 -8.78
N TYR A 22 10.21 6.89 -7.65
CA TYR A 22 10.26 8.34 -7.62
C TYR A 22 11.34 8.80 -6.63
N ASN A 23 12.30 9.57 -7.13
CA ASN A 23 13.48 9.99 -6.39
C ASN A 23 14.21 8.79 -5.77
N VAL A 24 14.32 8.75 -4.44
CA VAL A 24 15.00 7.69 -3.68
C VAL A 24 14.08 6.52 -3.30
N LEU A 25 12.78 6.62 -3.59
CA LEU A 25 11.79 5.61 -3.21
C LEU A 25 11.57 4.60 -4.35
N PRO A 26 11.43 3.29 -4.03
CA PRO A 26 11.20 2.26 -5.04
C PRO A 26 9.82 2.37 -5.71
N SER A 27 8.87 3.06 -5.08
CA SER A 27 7.59 3.46 -5.65
C SER A 27 7.09 4.75 -4.99
N PHE A 28 6.29 5.55 -5.67
CA PHE A 28 5.66 6.72 -5.04
C PHE A 28 4.32 6.42 -4.34
N ASP A 29 3.72 5.26 -4.62
CA ASP A 29 2.41 4.90 -4.09
C ASP A 29 2.53 4.15 -2.76
N PRO A 30 1.77 4.54 -1.73
CA PRO A 30 1.91 3.96 -0.39
C PRO A 30 1.50 2.48 -0.33
N GLU A 31 0.50 2.04 -1.10
CA GLU A 31 0.12 0.62 -1.14
C GLU A 31 1.23 -0.21 -1.80
N CYS A 32 1.84 0.29 -2.88
CA CYS A 32 2.98 -0.38 -3.53
C CYS A 32 4.19 -0.48 -2.62
N LEU A 33 4.53 0.61 -1.92
CA LEU A 33 5.63 0.61 -0.95
C LEU A 33 5.39 -0.40 0.18
N SER A 34 4.15 -0.52 0.67
CA SER A 34 3.80 -1.47 1.73
C SER A 34 4.03 -2.91 1.29
N VAL A 35 3.64 -3.29 0.06
CA VAL A 35 3.87 -4.64 -0.46
C VAL A 35 5.36 -4.91 -0.70
N LEU A 36 6.09 -3.94 -1.26
CA LEU A 36 7.54 -4.09 -1.46
C LEU A 36 8.30 -4.25 -0.14
N ALA A 37 7.91 -3.48 0.87
CA ALA A 37 8.45 -3.60 2.21
C ALA A 37 8.16 -5.00 2.76
N HIS A 38 6.90 -5.45 2.71
CA HIS A 38 6.50 -6.79 3.14
C HIS A 38 7.35 -7.88 2.50
N PHE A 39 7.50 -7.87 1.17
CA PHE A 39 8.32 -8.85 0.46
C PHE A 39 9.80 -8.77 0.83
N ALA A 40 10.34 -7.56 1.05
CA ALA A 40 11.72 -7.39 1.48
C ALA A 40 11.96 -7.94 2.89
N PHE A 41 11.01 -7.75 3.82
CA PHE A 41 11.08 -8.30 5.17
C PHE A 41 10.92 -9.83 5.18
N SER A 42 9.94 -10.35 4.43
CA SER A 42 9.71 -11.80 4.25
C SER A 42 10.76 -12.49 3.35
N ARG A 43 11.78 -11.76 2.87
CA ARG A 43 12.86 -12.25 1.97
C ARG A 43 12.34 -12.90 0.68
N LEU A 44 11.20 -12.44 0.19
CA LEU A 44 10.59 -12.91 -1.06
C LEU A 44 11.23 -12.20 -2.25
N ASN A 45 11.93 -12.97 -3.08
CA ASN A 45 12.53 -12.44 -4.30
C ASN A 45 11.53 -12.57 -5.46
N VAL A 46 10.77 -11.52 -5.70
CA VAL A 46 9.74 -11.46 -6.76
C VAL A 46 10.19 -10.46 -7.82
N PRO A 47 10.16 -10.81 -9.12
CA PRO A 47 10.52 -9.85 -10.16
C PRO A 47 9.45 -8.74 -10.21
N VAL A 48 9.93 -7.52 -10.02
CA VAL A 48 9.09 -6.31 -9.98
C VAL A 48 9.03 -5.67 -11.37
N LYS A 49 7.82 -5.43 -11.85
CA LYS A 49 7.54 -4.75 -13.12
C LYS A 49 6.89 -3.40 -12.85
N THR A 50 7.54 -2.33 -13.26
CA THR A 50 6.95 -0.99 -13.22
C THR A 50 6.00 -0.82 -14.40
N LEU A 51 4.74 -0.50 -14.12
CA LEU A 51 3.78 -0.18 -15.17
C LEU A 51 3.82 1.32 -15.47
N ILE A 52 3.85 1.68 -16.75
CA ILE A 52 3.87 3.06 -17.24
C ILE A 52 2.89 3.18 -18.42
N GLY A 53 2.25 4.33 -18.53
CA GLY A 53 1.48 4.73 -19.71
C GLY A 53 0.02 4.26 -19.71
N ARG A 54 -0.61 4.30 -20.89
CA ARG A 54 -2.06 4.16 -21.09
C ARG A 54 -2.66 2.83 -20.62
N LEU A 55 -1.88 1.75 -20.67
CA LEU A 55 -2.35 0.42 -20.23
C LEU A 55 -2.69 0.39 -18.73
N MET A 56 -2.12 1.31 -17.96
CA MET A 56 -2.37 1.46 -16.53
C MET A 56 -3.75 2.06 -16.22
N PHE A 57 -4.30 2.93 -17.09
CA PHE A 57 -5.63 3.51 -16.87
C PHE A 57 -6.72 2.42 -16.83
N TYR A 58 -6.52 1.30 -17.52
CA TYR A 58 -7.42 0.16 -17.52
C TYR A 58 -7.22 -0.79 -16.33
N LYS A 59 -6.07 -0.73 -15.65
CA LYS A 59 -5.81 -1.52 -14.44
C LYS A 59 -6.18 -0.67 -13.22
N GLU A 60 -7.36 -0.89 -12.66
CA GLU A 60 -7.97 -0.02 -11.65
C GLU A 60 -7.18 0.11 -10.34
N ARG A 61 -6.38 -0.90 -9.98
CA ARG A 61 -5.65 -0.94 -8.70
C ARG A 61 -4.26 -1.56 -8.84
N LEU A 62 -3.25 -0.81 -8.41
CA LEU A 62 -1.89 -1.28 -8.14
C LEU A 62 -1.64 -1.14 -6.64
N PRO A 63 -0.82 -2.00 -6.01
CA PRO A 63 0.00 -3.07 -6.60
C PRO A 63 -0.83 -4.26 -7.10
N LEU A 64 -0.30 -4.99 -8.07
CA LEU A 64 -0.98 -6.15 -8.70
C LEU A 64 -0.03 -7.35 -8.80
N LEU A 65 -0.46 -8.49 -8.29
CA LEU A 65 0.24 -9.76 -8.41
C LEU A 65 -0.23 -10.52 -9.66
N LEU A 66 0.72 -10.96 -10.48
CA LEU A 66 0.46 -11.69 -11.72
C LEU A 66 0.87 -13.16 -11.59
N GLY A 67 0.00 -14.05 -12.07
CA GLY A 67 0.22 -15.49 -12.11
C GLY A 67 1.06 -15.94 -13.29
N ASP A 68 1.07 -17.25 -13.52
CA ASP A 68 1.81 -17.87 -14.61
C ASP A 68 1.46 -17.23 -15.97
N ASN A 69 2.50 -16.74 -16.66
CA ASN A 69 2.47 -16.03 -17.95
C ASN A 69 1.98 -14.57 -17.95
N ASP A 70 1.99 -13.87 -16.81
CA ASP A 70 1.66 -12.43 -16.68
C ASP A 70 0.24 -12.00 -17.12
N SER A 71 -0.59 -12.93 -17.56
CA SER A 71 -1.93 -12.69 -18.09
C SER A 71 -3.02 -12.82 -17.02
N ILE A 72 -2.76 -13.63 -15.98
CA ILE A 72 -3.71 -13.90 -14.91
C ILE A 72 -3.47 -12.92 -13.75
N HIS A 73 -4.49 -12.13 -13.44
CA HIS A 73 -4.52 -11.28 -12.25
C HIS A 73 -4.83 -12.14 -11.03
N LEU A 74 -3.86 -12.33 -10.13
CA LEU A 74 -4.05 -13.15 -8.93
C LEU A 74 -4.62 -12.35 -7.75
N ALA A 75 -4.03 -11.18 -7.47
CA ALA A 75 -4.43 -10.34 -6.33
C ALA A 75 -4.08 -8.88 -6.59
N ALA A 76 -4.86 -7.95 -6.04
CA ALA A 76 -4.67 -6.51 -6.21
C ALA A 76 -4.88 -5.72 -4.91
N GLY A 77 -3.91 -4.88 -4.56
CA GLY A 77 -3.86 -4.17 -3.27
C GLY A 77 -3.19 -4.99 -2.17
N TYR A 78 -2.74 -4.30 -1.12
CA TYR A 78 -1.93 -4.89 -0.06
C TYR A 78 -2.61 -6.10 0.61
N ASP A 79 -3.85 -5.93 1.10
CA ASP A 79 -4.52 -6.98 1.91
C ASP A 79 -4.72 -8.28 1.12
N THR A 80 -5.20 -8.18 -0.13
CA THR A 80 -5.45 -9.38 -0.96
C THR A 80 -4.15 -10.06 -1.40
N ILE A 81 -3.08 -9.30 -1.64
CA ILE A 81 -1.77 -9.86 -1.99
C ILE A 81 -1.19 -10.59 -0.78
N VAL A 82 -1.23 -9.97 0.40
CA VAL A 82 -0.76 -10.60 1.64
C VAL A 82 -1.57 -11.85 1.94
N ASP A 83 -2.90 -11.81 1.81
CA ASP A 83 -3.75 -12.98 2.04
C ASP A 83 -3.50 -14.11 1.02
N HIS A 84 -3.22 -13.77 -0.24
CA HIS A 84 -2.80 -14.76 -1.23
C HIS A 84 -1.44 -15.38 -0.87
N CYS A 85 -0.48 -14.59 -0.39
CA CYS A 85 0.82 -15.08 0.08
C CYS A 85 0.68 -16.03 1.28
N LYS A 86 -0.23 -15.71 2.22
CA LYS A 86 -0.58 -16.58 3.36
C LYS A 86 -1.18 -17.91 2.89
N GLN A 87 -2.18 -17.86 2.03
CA GLN A 87 -2.83 -19.06 1.48
C GLN A 87 -1.86 -19.96 0.71
N SER A 88 -0.81 -19.37 0.12
CA SER A 88 0.22 -20.10 -0.62
C SER A 88 1.35 -20.63 0.28
N HIS A 89 1.33 -20.37 1.59
CA HIS A 89 2.41 -20.68 2.55
C HIS A 89 3.80 -20.16 2.14
N ILE A 90 3.82 -19.03 1.43
CA ILE A 90 5.06 -18.40 0.95
C ILE A 90 5.63 -17.44 2.00
N ASP A 91 4.77 -16.91 2.88
CA ASP A 91 5.16 -15.92 3.88
C ASP A 91 5.67 -16.59 5.16
N ILE A 92 6.91 -16.28 5.54
CA ILE A 92 7.61 -16.92 6.67
C ILE A 92 7.23 -16.24 8.00
N ASP A 93 6.77 -14.98 7.97
CA ASP A 93 6.50 -14.16 9.16
C ASP A 93 5.04 -14.27 9.66
N GLU A 94 4.22 -15.14 9.07
CA GLU A 94 2.79 -15.26 9.35
C GLU A 94 2.49 -15.67 10.80
N GLU A 95 3.21 -16.66 11.33
CA GLU A 95 2.98 -17.17 12.68
C GLU A 95 3.30 -16.14 13.77
N TYR A 96 4.28 -15.26 13.54
CA TYR A 96 4.65 -14.24 14.50
C TYR A 96 3.62 -13.11 14.55
N HIS A 97 3.09 -12.71 13.39
CA HIS A 97 2.10 -11.62 13.31
C HIS A 97 0.72 -12.03 13.85
N ALA A 98 0.28 -13.27 13.60
CA ALA A 98 -1.04 -13.74 14.05
C ALA A 98 -1.15 -13.91 15.58
N ASN A 99 -0.03 -14.22 16.24
CA ASN A 99 0.01 -14.47 17.68
C ASN A 99 0.25 -13.21 18.53
N ASN A 100 0.49 -12.05 17.91
CA ASN A 100 0.76 -10.81 18.60
C ASN A 100 -0.44 -9.85 18.53
N ALA A 101 -1.28 -9.88 19.57
CA ALA A 101 -2.47 -9.04 19.67
C ALA A 101 -2.16 -7.54 19.59
N ASP A 102 -1.05 -7.09 20.18
CA ASP A 102 -0.66 -5.68 20.20
C ASP A 102 -0.28 -5.20 18.79
N LEU A 103 0.42 -6.02 18.01
CA LEU A 103 0.74 -5.72 16.62
C LEU A 103 -0.52 -5.63 15.75
N LEU A 104 -1.46 -6.57 15.92
CA LEU A 104 -2.73 -6.55 15.18
C LEU A 104 -3.55 -5.30 15.52
N ALA A 105 -3.64 -4.96 16.81
CA ALA A 105 -4.34 -3.76 17.27
C ALA A 105 -3.71 -2.48 16.69
N LEU A 106 -2.39 -2.37 16.72
CA LEU A 106 -1.66 -1.22 16.18
C LEU A 106 -1.80 -1.13 14.66
N THR A 107 -1.72 -2.26 13.96
CA THR A 107 -1.94 -2.30 12.50
C THR A 107 -3.36 -1.86 12.14
N ALA A 108 -4.38 -2.35 12.87
CA ALA A 108 -5.76 -1.94 12.67
C ALA A 108 -5.97 -0.45 12.97
N LEU A 109 -5.31 0.08 14.02
CA LEU A 109 -5.34 1.50 14.35
C LEU A 109 -4.76 2.35 13.22
N VAL A 110 -3.59 2.00 12.70
CA VAL A 110 -2.95 2.71 11.57
C VAL A 110 -3.84 2.68 10.32
N LYS A 111 -4.37 1.50 9.98
CA LYS A 111 -5.24 1.34 8.79
C LYS A 111 -6.54 2.14 8.90
N SER A 112 -7.15 2.19 10.09
CA SER A 112 -8.44 2.86 10.31
C SER A 112 -8.34 4.38 10.47
N THR A 113 -7.17 4.91 10.88
CA THR A 113 -7.04 6.34 11.23
C THR A 113 -5.97 7.07 10.41
N PHE A 114 -4.74 6.55 10.41
CA PHE A 114 -3.60 7.21 9.78
C PHE A 114 -3.67 7.16 8.26
N ILE A 115 -4.00 5.99 7.69
CA ILE A 115 -4.13 5.86 6.22
C ILE A 115 -5.18 6.84 5.66
N PRO A 116 -6.40 6.94 6.23
CA PRO A 116 -7.38 7.94 5.82
C PRO A 116 -6.87 9.39 5.93
N ALA A 117 -6.14 9.74 6.98
CA ALA A 117 -5.57 11.09 7.15
C ALA A 117 -4.54 11.45 6.07
N VAL A 118 -3.67 10.49 5.71
CA VAL A 118 -2.71 10.66 4.61
C VAL A 118 -3.43 10.80 3.27
N LEU A 119 -4.43 9.96 3.01
CA LEU A 119 -5.20 10.03 1.77
C LEU A 119 -5.99 11.34 1.65
N ASP A 120 -6.55 11.84 2.74
CA ASP A 120 -7.19 13.17 2.78
C ASP A 120 -6.21 14.26 2.35
N THR A 121 -5.02 14.27 2.96
CA THR A 121 -3.97 15.24 2.63
C THR A 121 -3.54 15.12 1.16
N PHE A 122 -3.48 13.91 0.60
CA PHE A 122 -3.03 13.71 -0.78
C PHE A 122 -4.07 14.09 -1.83
N TRP A 123 -5.36 13.81 -1.59
CA TRP A 123 -6.40 13.88 -2.63
C TRP A 123 -7.48 14.93 -2.39
N LEU A 124 -7.58 15.50 -1.19
CA LEU A 124 -8.59 16.50 -0.83
C LEU A 124 -7.97 17.86 -0.44
N ASP A 125 -6.71 17.91 -0.04
CA ASP A 125 -5.99 19.17 0.15
C ASP A 125 -5.41 19.68 -1.18
N ASP A 126 -5.88 20.85 -1.62
CA ASP A 126 -5.46 21.48 -2.88
C ASP A 126 -3.97 21.82 -2.93
N ALA A 127 -3.34 22.08 -1.77
CA ALA A 127 -1.92 22.40 -1.69
C ALA A 127 -1.04 21.22 -2.14
N TYR A 128 -1.44 20.00 -1.79
CA TYR A 128 -0.70 18.79 -2.12
C TYR A 128 -1.24 18.10 -3.37
N ARG A 129 -2.54 18.17 -3.63
CA ARG A 129 -3.23 17.46 -4.72
C ARG A 129 -2.62 17.76 -6.09
N SER A 130 -2.27 19.01 -6.37
CA SER A 130 -1.65 19.39 -7.65
C SER A 130 -0.29 18.71 -7.85
N SER A 131 0.52 18.65 -6.79
CA SER A 131 1.82 18.00 -6.80
C SER A 131 1.70 16.48 -6.95
N ILE A 132 0.75 15.86 -6.24
CA ILE A 132 0.46 14.43 -6.35
C ILE A 132 -0.01 14.09 -7.77
N ILE A 133 -0.97 14.83 -8.33
CA ILE A 133 -1.44 14.61 -9.70
C ILE A 133 -0.29 14.70 -10.70
N ASN A 134 0.66 15.63 -10.51
CA ASN A 134 1.83 15.74 -11.38
C ASN A 134 2.76 14.51 -11.30
N ILE A 135 2.94 13.92 -10.11
CA ILE A 135 3.70 12.67 -9.95
C ILE A 135 3.02 11.53 -10.70
N TYR A 136 1.71 11.35 -10.49
CA TYR A 136 0.93 10.34 -11.20
C TYR A 136 0.87 10.61 -12.72
N ALA A 137 0.90 11.88 -13.15
CA ALA A 137 0.90 12.27 -14.56
C ALA A 137 2.15 11.78 -15.30
N LYS A 138 3.32 11.84 -14.66
CA LYS A 138 4.56 11.32 -15.23
C LYS A 138 4.47 9.81 -15.51
N ALA A 139 3.75 9.08 -14.66
CA ALA A 139 3.56 7.63 -14.80
C ALA A 139 2.42 7.27 -15.78
N LEU A 140 1.34 8.04 -15.82
CA LEU A 140 0.16 7.79 -16.67
C LEU A 140 0.32 8.25 -18.12
N GLY A 141 1.40 8.96 -18.45
CA GLY A 141 1.64 9.49 -19.80
C GLY A 141 1.02 10.88 -20.04
N GLY A 142 0.76 11.64 -18.97
CA GLY A 142 0.37 13.05 -19.03
C GLY A 142 -1.14 13.31 -19.10
N PHE A 143 -1.48 14.52 -19.53
CA PHE A 143 -2.85 14.97 -19.74
C PHE A 143 -3.48 14.23 -20.95
N PRO A 144 -4.75 13.80 -20.89
CA PRO A 144 -5.76 14.11 -19.87
C PRO A 144 -5.93 13.06 -18.75
N LEU A 145 -5.27 11.90 -18.88
CA LEU A 145 -5.53 10.74 -18.02
C LEU A 145 -5.21 11.00 -16.55
N ALA A 146 -4.15 11.74 -16.27
CA ALA A 146 -3.76 12.10 -14.91
C ALA A 146 -4.84 12.92 -14.17
N PHE A 147 -5.50 13.82 -14.89
CA PHE A 147 -6.57 14.64 -14.33
C PHE A 147 -7.81 13.80 -14.02
N PHE A 148 -8.19 12.91 -14.95
CA PHE A 148 -9.29 11.97 -14.72
C PHE A 148 -8.99 11.01 -13.55
N TYR A 149 -7.76 10.51 -13.46
CA TYR A 149 -7.34 9.67 -12.35
C TYR A 149 -7.44 10.39 -11.00
N GLY A 150 -6.89 11.62 -10.93
CA GLY A 150 -7.00 12.44 -9.72
C GLY A 150 -8.46 12.71 -9.33
N LYS A 151 -9.30 13.08 -10.30
CA LYS A 151 -10.75 13.28 -10.06
C LYS A 151 -11.41 12.00 -9.54
N GLN A 152 -11.14 10.85 -10.16
CA GLN A 152 -11.69 9.56 -9.71
C GLN A 152 -11.25 9.23 -8.28
N LYS A 153 -9.99 9.47 -7.92
CA LYS A 153 -9.47 9.25 -6.55
C LYS A 153 -10.13 10.17 -5.54
N THR A 154 -10.26 11.45 -5.85
CA THR A 154 -10.94 12.44 -5.01
C THR A 154 -12.40 12.05 -4.76
N GLU A 155 -13.15 11.72 -5.82
CA GLU A 155 -14.56 11.34 -5.68
C GLU A 155 -14.73 10.01 -4.94
N LYS A 156 -13.86 9.02 -5.20
CA LYS A 156 -13.86 7.76 -4.44
C LYS A 156 -13.62 7.99 -2.95
N LEU A 157 -12.67 8.87 -2.59
CA LEU A 157 -12.36 9.17 -1.20
C LEU A 157 -13.49 9.94 -0.51
N LYS A 158 -14.09 10.93 -1.18
CA LYS A 158 -15.29 11.63 -0.67
C LYS A 158 -16.43 10.65 -0.39
N ASN A 159 -16.71 9.76 -1.33
CA ASN A 159 -17.75 8.74 -1.16
C ASN A 159 -17.44 7.80 0.01
N GLN A 160 -16.18 7.38 0.16
CA GLN A 160 -15.76 6.58 1.31
C GLN A 160 -15.96 7.32 2.64
N PHE A 161 -15.58 8.60 2.72
CA PHE A 161 -15.76 9.39 3.93
C PHE A 161 -17.23 9.62 4.25
N HIS A 162 -18.04 9.90 3.24
CA HIS A 162 -19.48 10.02 3.38
C HIS A 162 -20.12 8.72 3.91
N ILE A 163 -19.71 7.56 3.40
CA ILE A 163 -20.21 6.25 3.89
C ILE A 163 -19.78 5.99 5.34
N LEU A 164 -18.54 6.32 5.71
CA LEU A 164 -17.98 6.00 7.02
C LEU A 164 -18.39 6.98 8.12
N TYR A 165 -18.58 8.25 7.78
CA TYR A 165 -18.78 9.34 8.75
C TYR A 165 -20.11 10.08 8.58
N GLY A 166 -20.88 9.79 7.51
CA GLY A 166 -22.17 10.42 7.23
C GLY A 166 -22.08 11.71 6.41
N GLU A 167 -23.23 12.34 6.20
CA GLU A 167 -23.40 13.62 5.48
C GLU A 167 -23.02 14.86 6.30
N ASP A 168 -22.85 14.70 7.60
CA ASP A 168 -22.60 15.81 8.50
C ASP A 168 -21.26 16.50 8.18
N ASN A 169 -21.29 17.84 8.21
CA ASN A 169 -20.22 18.80 7.92
C ASN A 169 -18.85 18.17 7.50
N PHE A 170 -18.69 17.93 6.20
CA PHE A 170 -17.52 17.27 5.61
C PHE A 170 -16.18 17.86 6.09
N GLU A 171 -16.09 19.19 6.25
CA GLU A 171 -14.87 19.86 6.72
C GLU A 171 -14.56 19.56 8.20
N GLN A 172 -15.57 19.41 9.05
CA GLN A 172 -15.36 18.98 10.44
C GLN A 172 -14.90 17.51 10.50
N THR A 173 -15.48 16.66 9.65
CA THR A 173 -15.06 15.26 9.50
C THR A 173 -13.60 15.16 9.07
N ARG A 174 -13.17 15.93 8.07
CA ARG A 174 -11.78 15.98 7.63
C ARG A 174 -10.82 16.39 8.75
N LYS A 175 -11.14 17.47 9.49
CA LYS A 175 -10.34 17.92 10.64
C LYS A 175 -10.23 16.82 11.71
N SER A 176 -11.33 16.16 12.02
CA SER A 176 -11.35 15.04 12.98
C SER A 176 -10.47 13.88 12.53
N ILE A 177 -10.50 13.51 11.26
CA ILE A 177 -9.63 12.46 10.69
C ILE A 177 -8.16 12.85 10.80
N PHE A 178 -7.82 14.09 10.42
CA PHE A 178 -6.46 14.60 10.51
C PHE A 178 -5.94 14.61 11.96
N ASP A 179 -6.73 15.13 12.90
CA ASP A 179 -6.38 15.17 14.32
C ASP A 179 -6.19 13.78 14.91
N LYS A 180 -7.04 12.82 14.53
CA LYS A 180 -6.89 11.41 14.92
C LYS A 180 -5.61 10.80 14.36
N GLY A 181 -5.32 11.03 13.07
CA GLY A 181 -4.09 10.55 12.44
C GLY A 181 -2.83 11.08 13.12
N LYS A 182 -2.83 12.37 13.49
CA LYS A 182 -1.73 12.98 14.25
C LYS A 182 -1.54 12.32 15.61
N LYS A 183 -2.62 12.13 16.38
CA LYS A 183 -2.56 11.46 17.69
C LYS A 183 -1.99 10.04 17.60
N VAL A 184 -2.31 9.31 16.52
CA VAL A 184 -1.74 7.98 16.29
C VAL A 184 -0.25 8.04 16.01
N LEU A 185 0.22 9.03 15.24
CA LEU A 185 1.66 9.22 15.02
C LEU A 185 2.40 9.58 16.32
N ASP A 186 1.82 10.46 17.14
CA ASP A 186 2.36 10.81 18.46
C ASP A 186 2.44 9.55 19.34
N HIS A 187 1.37 8.75 19.37
CA HIS A 187 1.35 7.48 20.10
C HIS A 187 2.40 6.48 19.59
N LEU A 188 2.56 6.35 18.27
CA LEU A 188 3.60 5.49 17.68
C LEU A 188 5.01 5.96 18.06
N THR A 189 5.21 7.27 18.14
CA THR A 189 6.48 7.87 18.56
C THR A 189 6.77 7.53 20.02
N ASP A 190 5.77 7.63 20.89
CA ASP A 190 5.88 7.28 22.31
C ASP A 190 6.18 5.78 22.50
N VAL A 191 5.48 4.91 21.74
CA VAL A 191 5.69 3.45 21.79
C VAL A 191 7.08 3.07 21.28
N LEU A 192 7.56 3.74 20.23
CA LEU A 192 8.89 3.52 19.67
C LEU A 192 9.98 3.99 20.64
N GLY A 193 9.84 5.19 21.21
CA GLY A 193 10.83 5.80 22.08
C GLY A 193 12.22 5.83 21.43
N ASN A 194 13.18 5.15 22.06
CA ASN A 194 14.55 4.99 21.55
C ASN A 194 14.82 3.61 20.92
N LYS A 195 13.78 2.78 20.72
CA LYS A 195 13.93 1.44 20.14
C LYS A 195 14.06 1.52 18.63
N SER A 196 14.84 0.61 18.04
CA SER A 196 14.96 0.49 16.59
C SER A 196 13.75 -0.18 15.93
N PHE A 197 12.97 -0.96 16.70
CA PHE A 197 11.77 -1.67 16.25
C PHE A 197 10.68 -1.57 17.31
N LEU A 198 9.41 -1.54 16.88
CA LEU A 198 8.25 -1.46 17.78
C LEU A 198 8.07 -2.75 18.60
N PHE A 199 8.26 -3.90 17.96
CA PHE A 199 8.07 -5.22 18.55
C PHE A 199 9.33 -6.08 18.34
N GLY A 200 9.99 -6.46 19.44
CA GLY A 200 11.15 -7.36 19.44
C GLY A 200 12.48 -6.72 18.98
N ALA A 201 13.51 -7.55 18.91
CA ALA A 201 14.78 -7.25 18.27
C ALA A 201 14.89 -8.16 17.04
N ARG A 202 15.17 -7.56 15.88
CA ARG A 202 15.31 -8.27 14.59
C ARG A 202 16.20 -9.51 14.67
#